data_AF-A0AAU4NFD0-F1
#
_entry.id   AF-A0AAU4NFD0-F1
#
_cell.length_a   1.000
_cell.length_b   1.000
_cell.length_c   1.000
_cell.angle_alpha   90.00
_cell.angle_beta   90.00
_cell.angle_gamma   90.00
#
_symmetry.space_group_name_H-M   'P 1'
#
loop_
_entity.id
_entity.type
_entity.pdbx_description
1 polymer ?
#
loop_
_entity_poly.entity_id
_entity_poly.type
_entity_poly.pdbx_seq_one_letter_code
_entity_poly.pdbx_strand_id
1 'polypeptide(L)'
;MANLELDRDGLERLRRFAHITTDGQLAERIGVDPATVSRILSGKCAPGTKFIAGLLSEFGTDRFDDVFVVTDDRVIVPGNGG
;
A
#
# COMPACT_ATOMS: atom_id res chain seq x y z
N MET A 1 17.39 -6.32 3.90
CA MET A 1 17.17 -5.98 2.48
C MET A 1 16.00 -5.01 2.49
N ALA A 2 16.10 -3.92 1.72
CA ALA A 2 15.02 -2.95 1.66
C ALA A 2 13.83 -3.54 0.87
N ASN A 3 12.68 -3.61 1.51
CA ASN A 3 11.39 -3.94 0.93
C ASN A 3 10.54 -2.68 0.79
N LEU A 4 9.64 -2.70 -0.18
CA LEU A 4 8.60 -1.69 -0.32
C LEU A 4 7.30 -2.28 0.22
N GLU A 5 6.74 -1.64 1.23
CA GLU A 5 5.48 -2.03 1.84
C GLU A 5 4.41 -0.95 1.64
N LEU A 6 3.16 -1.37 1.74
CA LEU A 6 2.02 -0.49 1.62
C LEU A 6 1.68 0.09 2.99
N ASP A 7 1.70 1.41 3.11
CA ASP A 7 1.24 2.13 4.29
C ASP A 7 -0.30 2.10 4.34
N ARG A 8 -0.84 1.46 5.37
CA ARG A 8 -2.30 1.28 5.49
C ARG A 8 -2.99 2.59 5.81
N ASP A 9 -2.38 3.43 6.64
CA ASP A 9 -2.92 4.73 7.02
C ASP A 9 -2.98 5.68 5.82
N GLY A 10 -1.91 5.75 5.02
CA GLY A 10 -1.83 6.49 3.78
C GLY A 10 -2.86 6.02 2.75
N LEU A 11 -2.98 4.70 2.59
CA LEU A 11 -4.02 4.14 1.73
C LEU A 11 -5.42 4.46 2.23
N GLU A 12 -5.69 4.37 3.53
CA GLU A 12 -7.00 4.65 4.11
C GLU A 12 -7.38 6.13 3.91
N ARG A 13 -6.42 7.05 4.04
CA ARG A 13 -6.62 8.46 3.69
C ARG A 13 -7.04 8.60 2.24
N LEU A 14 -6.31 7.99 1.30
CA LEU A 14 -6.67 8.03 -0.12
C LEU A 14 -8.05 7.43 -0.41
N ARG A 15 -8.37 6.29 0.20
CA ARG A 15 -9.69 5.66 0.09
C ARG A 15 -10.79 6.60 0.54
N ARG A 16 -10.58 7.29 1.66
CA ARG A 16 -11.53 8.27 2.19
C ARG A 16 -11.68 9.47 1.26
N PHE A 17 -10.60 9.97 0.67
CA PHE A 17 -10.64 11.06 -0.32
C PHE A 17 -11.38 10.66 -1.61
N ALA A 18 -11.24 9.42 -2.07
CA ALA A 18 -11.91 8.92 -3.27
C ALA A 18 -13.28 8.27 -3.02
N HIS A 19 -13.80 8.33 -1.78
CA HIS A 19 -15.05 7.69 -1.37
C HIS A 19 -15.09 6.17 -1.62
N ILE A 20 -13.93 5.51 -1.59
CA ILE A 20 -13.80 4.06 -1.77
C ILE A 20 -13.97 3.38 -0.41
N THR A 21 -15.00 2.53 -0.30
CA THR A 21 -15.35 1.85 0.96
C THR A 21 -14.98 0.37 0.99
N THR A 22 -14.65 -0.23 -0.16
CA THR A 22 -14.34 -1.66 -0.24
C THR A 22 -13.09 -1.93 -1.06
N ASP A 23 -12.41 -3.04 -0.74
CA ASP A 23 -11.22 -3.49 -1.47
C ASP A 23 -11.52 -3.81 -2.93
N GLY A 24 -12.74 -4.32 -3.20
CA GLY A 24 -13.21 -4.56 -4.57
C GLY A 24 -13.34 -3.28 -5.38
N GLN A 25 -13.92 -2.21 -4.81
CA GLN A 25 -14.00 -0.92 -5.49
C GLN A 25 -12.62 -0.32 -5.77
N LEU A 26 -11.68 -0.46 -4.82
CA LEU A 26 -10.30 -0.06 -5.05
C LEU A 26 -9.69 -0.84 -6.22
N ALA A 27 -9.88 -2.17 -6.23
CA ALA A 27 -9.36 -3.06 -7.25
C ALA A 27 -9.87 -2.69 -8.65
N GLU A 28 -11.18 -2.45 -8.78
CA GLU A 28 -11.80 -2.03 -10.04
C GLU A 28 -11.28 -0.67 -10.51
N ARG A 29 -11.14 0.31 -9.59
CA ARG A 29 -10.60 1.64 -9.92
C ARG A 29 -9.18 1.57 -10.47
N ILE A 30 -8.31 0.82 -9.81
CA ILE A 30 -6.90 0.73 -10.19
C ILE A 30 -6.60 -0.38 -11.23
N GLY A 31 -7.63 -1.10 -11.69
CA GLY A 31 -7.52 -2.14 -12.72
C GLY A 31 -6.75 -3.39 -12.30
N VAL A 32 -6.84 -3.79 -11.03
CA VAL A 32 -6.21 -5.00 -10.51
C VAL A 32 -7.22 -5.99 -9.95
N ASP A 33 -6.78 -7.22 -9.75
CA ASP A 33 -7.65 -8.27 -9.21
C ASP A 33 -7.93 -8.03 -7.70
N PRO A 34 -9.19 -8.13 -7.23
CA PRO A 34 -9.53 -7.93 -5.82
C PRO A 34 -8.81 -8.92 -4.90
N ALA A 35 -8.51 -10.14 -5.38
CA ALA A 35 -7.70 -11.10 -4.62
C ALA A 35 -6.26 -10.61 -4.39
N THR A 36 -5.70 -9.85 -5.34
CA THR A 36 -4.37 -9.25 -5.21
C THR A 36 -4.39 -8.15 -4.16
N VAL A 37 -5.38 -7.25 -4.22
CA VAL A 37 -5.56 -6.17 -3.23
C VAL A 37 -5.67 -6.75 -1.82
N SER A 38 -6.55 -7.73 -1.61
CA SER A 38 -6.75 -8.36 -0.31
C SER A 38 -5.47 -8.98 0.27
N ARG A 39 -4.64 -9.62 -0.56
CA ARG A 39 -3.36 -10.19 -0.13
C ARG A 39 -2.34 -9.13 0.27
N ILE A 40 -2.27 -8.02 -0.48
CA ILE A 40 -1.36 -6.90 -0.19
C ILE A 40 -1.78 -6.22 1.12
N LEU A 41 -3.07 -5.91 1.28
CA LEU A 41 -3.62 -5.32 2.50
C LEU A 41 -3.45 -6.21 3.72
N SER A 42 -3.54 -7.53 3.54
CA SER A 42 -3.30 -8.49 4.61
C SER A 42 -1.81 -8.60 4.99
N GLY A 43 -0.90 -7.95 4.26
CA GLY A 43 0.56 -8.09 4.45
C GLY A 43 1.09 -9.45 4.02
N LYS A 44 0.31 -10.25 3.28
CA LYS A 44 0.72 -11.58 2.81
C LYS A 44 1.56 -11.52 1.53
N CYS A 45 1.55 -10.38 0.85
CA CYS A 45 2.27 -10.18 -0.41
C CYS A 45 2.72 -8.73 -0.53
N ALA A 46 3.92 -8.50 -1.05
CA ALA A 46 4.39 -7.17 -1.35
C ALA A 46 3.58 -6.55 -2.50
N PRO A 47 3.34 -5.22 -2.50
CA PRO A 47 2.70 -4.54 -3.61
C PRO A 47 3.52 -4.68 -4.89
N GLY A 48 2.94 -5.32 -5.90
CA GLY A 48 3.57 -5.49 -7.20
C GLY A 48 3.50 -4.22 -8.05
N THR A 49 4.34 -4.14 -9.10
CA THR A 49 4.43 -2.98 -10.00
C THR A 49 3.08 -2.57 -10.60
N LYS A 50 2.20 -3.52 -10.91
CA LYS A 50 0.84 -3.22 -11.43
C LYS A 50 -0.05 -2.52 -10.40
N PHE A 51 0.03 -2.95 -9.13
CA PHE A 51 -0.74 -2.32 -8.06
C PHE A 51 -0.27 -0.89 -7.83
N ILE A 52 1.04 -0.69 -7.76
CA ILE A 52 1.65 0.64 -7.62
C ILE A 52 1.24 1.54 -8.79
N ALA A 53 1.41 1.07 -10.03
CA ALA A 53 1.07 1.86 -11.21
C ALA A 53 -0.42 2.24 -11.27
N GLY A 54 -1.33 1.30 -10.97
CA GLY A 54 -2.76 1.58 -10.94
C GLY A 54 -3.13 2.60 -9.86
N LEU A 55 -2.53 2.49 -8.69
CA LEU A 55 -2.78 3.40 -7.58
C LEU A 55 -2.27 4.82 -7.91
N LEU A 56 -1.05 4.94 -8.42
CA LEU A 56 -0.53 6.25 -8.85
C LEU A 56 -1.27 6.82 -10.06
N SER A 57 -1.82 5.98 -10.93
CA SER A 57 -2.65 6.44 -12.05
C SER A 57 -4.00 6.99 -11.59
N GLU A 58 -4.58 6.44 -10.53
CA GLU A 58 -5.87 6.86 -10.00
C GLU A 58 -5.76 8.08 -9.06
N PHE A 59 -4.76 8.07 -8.17
CA PHE A 59 -4.62 9.07 -7.11
C PHE A 59 -3.53 10.12 -7.38
N GLY A 60 -2.73 9.93 -8.43
CA GLY A 60 -1.60 10.78 -8.79
C GLY A 60 -0.26 10.27 -8.25
N THR A 61 0.81 10.50 -9.01
CA THR A 61 2.18 10.05 -8.70
C THR A 61 2.79 10.72 -7.48
N ASP A 62 2.28 11.89 -7.10
CA ASP A 62 2.70 12.68 -5.93
C ASP A 62 2.37 11.96 -4.60
N ARG A 63 1.45 11.00 -4.62
CA ARG A 63 1.03 10.25 -3.42
C ARG A 63 1.87 9.02 -3.14
N PHE A 64 2.98 8.84 -3.84
CA PHE A 64 3.80 7.65 -3.67
C PHE A 64 4.38 7.53 -2.25
N ASP A 65 4.98 8.60 -1.74
CA ASP A 65 5.59 8.59 -0.39
C ASP A 65 4.55 8.58 0.75
N ASP A 66 3.35 9.08 0.49
CA ASP A 66 2.21 9.02 1.43
C ASP A 66 1.71 7.58 1.62
N VAL A 67 1.87 6.70 0.63
CA VAL A 67 1.21 5.39 0.55
C VAL A 67 2.19 4.21 0.58
N PHE A 68 3.45 4.43 0.21
CA PHE A 68 4.46 3.38 0.18
C PHE A 68 5.62 3.74 1.10
N VAL A 69 5.99 2.78 1.95
CA VAL A 69 7.10 2.92 2.90
C VAL A 69 8.18 1.91 2.57
N VAL A 70 9.43 2.34 2.67
CA VAL A 70 10.59 1.45 2.52
C VAL A 70 10.91 0.90 3.91
N THR A 71 10.74 -0.40 4.08
CA THR A 71 11.13 -1.12 5.30
C THR A 71 12.43 -1.86 5.05
N ASP A 72 13.35 -1.85 6.00
CA ASP A 72 14.52 -2.73 5.94
C ASP A 72 14.24 -3.91 6.87
N ASP A 73 14.36 -5.13 6.36
CA ASP A 73 14.30 -6.37 7.15
C ASP A 73 15.47 -6.49 8.15
N ARG A 74 16.26 -5.43 8.36
CA ARG A 74 17.08 -5.32 9.56
C ARG A 74 16.14 -5.06 10.71
N VAL A 75 15.78 -6.16 11.40
CA VAL A 75 15.20 -6.18 12.74
C VAL A 75 15.64 -4.94 13.51
N ILE A 76 14.77 -3.93 13.62
CA ILE A 76 14.92 -2.91 14.65
C ILE A 76 14.57 -3.66 15.92
N VAL A 77 15.59 -4.22 16.58
CA VAL A 77 15.46 -4.52 18.00
C VAL A 77 15.08 -3.17 18.63
N PRO A 78 13.93 -3.05 19.33
CA PRO A 78 13.73 -1.88 20.16
C PRO A 78 14.88 -1.91 21.15
N GLY A 79 15.84 -1.00 20.96
CA GLY A 79 16.93 -0.79 21.88
C GLY A 79 16.32 -0.37 23.20
N ASN A 80 16.06 -1.34 24.07
CA ASN A 80 15.76 -1.10 25.47
C ASN A 80 17.10 -0.70 26.11
N GLY A 81 17.49 0.56 25.86
CA GLY A 81 18.56 1.22 26.59
C GLY A 81 17.99 1.69 27.92
N GLY A 82 18.17 0.86 28.95
CA GLY A 82 17.97 1.17 30.36
C GLY A 82 19.16 0.66 31.16
#